data_AF-A0A9N9IQ96-F1
#
_entry.id   AF-A0A9N9IQ96-F1
#
_cell.length_a   1.000
_cell.length_b   1.000
_cell.length_c   1.000
_cell.angle_alpha   90.00
_cell.angle_beta   90.00
_cell.angle_gamma   90.00
#
_symmetry.space_group_name_H-M   'P 1'
#
loop_
_entity.id
_entity.type
_entity.pdbx_description
1 polymer ?
#
loop_
_entity_poly.entity_id
_entity_poly.type
_entity_poly.pdbx_seq_one_letter_code
_entity_poly.pdbx_strand_id
1 'polypeptide(L)'
;SIGYYEATKQKNDVIVFAAIAGAVVALQVLPPKLNPIIRSIMNSIKSEENIELQQRSAATLASLVDLCSLEDSSVRVNPNDKIVKNLCTFLCSDSTTTPELQSNRMKEGILSLQKAKEPDKSSFNGDSLNDEEKVKSQKLIRRGAETALRQFATQFGPRLFNVVPKLWVCMHSSLNIVFDHDEKEKIDSTLKSNASLGQDVIDTLQILQSLVPVIHESLHPKVTELLPHIIKAIQCQYLVIRSMTARCFATIANVITVPCMQIIIDQVLPLLGDSQNVIHRQGAAELIYHVVQSMDAKILPYVIFLIVPILGRMSDVDEHVRLVSTNCFAMLIKLVPLEAGIPDPPGLSEELLKHRDDERKFLSQLLDSNKLDQFEIPVTIKAELRKYQQEGVNWLAFLNKYQLHDMGLGKTLQSICILASDNHLRAVKYNATKSPDSVHCPSL
;
A
#
# COMPACT_ATOMS: atom_id res chain seq x y z
N SER A 1 -10.51 -45.60 -2.64
CA SER A 1 -9.32 -45.76 -3.51
C SER A 1 -8.07 -45.75 -2.64
N ILE A 2 -6.98 -46.42 -3.07
CA ILE A 2 -5.72 -46.53 -2.29
C ILE A 2 -5.14 -45.13 -1.97
N GLY A 3 -5.17 -44.21 -2.93
CA GLY A 3 -4.67 -42.84 -2.75
C GLY A 3 -5.36 -42.04 -1.64
N TYR A 4 -6.66 -42.25 -1.40
CA TYR A 4 -7.36 -41.61 -0.28
C TYR A 4 -6.82 -42.06 1.09
N TYR A 5 -6.55 -43.37 1.23
CA TYR A 5 -6.00 -43.92 2.47
C TYR A 5 -4.55 -43.50 2.68
N GLU A 6 -3.75 -43.43 1.61
CA GLU A 6 -2.37 -42.94 1.68
C GLU A 6 -2.32 -41.45 2.09
N ALA A 7 -3.16 -40.61 1.50
CA ALA A 7 -3.25 -39.19 1.86
C ALA A 7 -3.72 -39.01 3.33
N THR A 8 -4.71 -39.78 3.75
CA THR A 8 -5.21 -39.76 5.13
C THR A 8 -4.14 -40.22 6.13
N LYS A 9 -3.41 -41.30 5.80
CA LYS A 9 -2.29 -41.78 6.61
C LYS A 9 -1.20 -40.71 6.71
N GLN A 10 -0.79 -40.12 5.59
CA GLN A 10 0.24 -39.09 5.57
C GLN A 10 -0.15 -37.88 6.43
N LYS A 11 -1.42 -37.45 6.38
CA LYS A 11 -1.94 -36.39 7.24
C LYS A 11 -1.81 -36.76 8.73
N ASN A 12 -2.23 -37.96 9.11
CA ASN A 12 -2.12 -38.42 10.50
C ASN A 12 -0.66 -38.56 10.96
N ASP A 13 0.23 -39.06 10.10
CA ASP A 13 1.67 -39.17 10.37
C ASP A 13 2.26 -37.78 10.67
N VAL A 14 1.90 -36.76 9.88
CA VAL A 14 2.34 -35.37 10.11
C VAL A 14 1.88 -34.84 11.47
N ILE A 15 0.62 -35.06 11.84
CA ILE A 15 0.06 -34.62 13.14
C ILE A 15 0.80 -35.29 14.29
N VAL A 16 0.96 -36.62 14.24
CA VAL A 16 1.61 -37.39 15.31
C VAL A 16 3.07 -37.01 15.44
N PHE A 17 3.81 -36.91 14.34
CA PHE A 17 5.22 -36.54 14.39
C PHE A 17 5.43 -35.10 14.87
N ALA A 18 4.56 -34.15 14.49
CA ALA A 18 4.63 -32.79 14.98
C ALA A 18 4.31 -32.71 16.49
N ALA A 19 3.32 -33.48 16.97
CA ALA A 19 2.99 -33.54 18.38
C ALA A 19 4.14 -34.11 19.23
N ILE A 20 4.78 -35.20 18.77
CA ILE A 20 5.96 -35.79 19.42
C ILE A 20 7.12 -34.81 19.41
N ALA A 21 7.40 -34.18 18.27
CA ALA A 21 8.45 -33.16 18.16
C ALA A 21 8.19 -32.01 19.13
N GLY A 22 6.94 -31.56 19.28
CA GLY A 22 6.58 -30.53 20.24
C GLY A 22 6.73 -30.93 21.70
N ALA A 23 6.43 -32.18 22.05
CA ALA A 23 6.70 -32.70 23.38
C ALA A 23 8.21 -32.71 23.69
N VAL A 24 9.05 -33.12 22.71
CA VAL A 24 10.51 -33.12 22.87
C VAL A 24 11.05 -31.70 23.08
N VAL A 25 10.56 -30.72 22.31
CA VAL A 25 10.93 -29.31 22.46
C VAL A 25 10.50 -28.77 23.84
N ALA A 26 9.29 -29.10 24.28
CA ALA A 26 8.78 -28.66 25.58
C ALA A 26 9.56 -29.24 26.77
N LEU A 27 10.06 -30.48 26.64
CA LEU A 27 10.91 -31.12 27.64
C LEU A 27 12.35 -30.59 27.64
N GLN A 28 12.73 -29.77 26.67
CA GLN A 28 14.09 -29.22 26.48
C GLN A 28 15.19 -30.29 26.34
N VAL A 29 14.82 -31.55 26.05
CA VAL A 29 15.77 -32.66 25.81
C VAL A 29 16.05 -32.77 24.31
N LEU A 30 16.88 -31.86 23.81
CA LEU A 30 17.20 -31.81 22.38
C LEU A 30 18.15 -32.95 21.98
N PRO A 31 17.83 -33.74 20.93
CA PRO A 31 18.73 -34.76 20.42
C PRO A 31 19.94 -34.12 19.72
N PRO A 32 21.05 -34.86 19.56
CA PRO A 32 22.24 -34.36 18.88
C PRO A 32 22.00 -34.00 17.40
N LYS A 33 20.96 -34.56 16.78
CA LYS A 33 20.52 -34.24 15.42
C LYS A 33 19.11 -33.65 15.45
N LEU A 34 18.99 -32.34 15.20
CA LEU A 34 17.71 -31.62 15.21
C LEU A 34 16.87 -31.81 13.93
N ASN A 35 17.47 -32.30 12.84
CA ASN A 35 16.80 -32.41 11.53
C ASN A 35 15.46 -33.16 11.55
N PRO A 36 15.30 -34.30 12.26
CA PRO A 36 14.02 -35.00 12.33
C PRO A 36 12.94 -34.15 13.02
N ILE A 37 13.29 -33.47 14.12
CA ILE A 37 12.37 -32.60 14.87
C ILE A 37 11.93 -31.41 14.00
N ILE A 38 12.90 -30.71 13.41
CA ILE A 38 12.64 -29.56 12.53
C ILE A 38 11.76 -30.00 11.36
N ARG A 39 12.05 -31.14 10.74
CA ARG A 39 11.25 -31.66 9.61
C ARG A 39 9.81 -31.96 10.04
N SER A 40 9.59 -32.62 11.17
CA SER A 40 8.25 -32.93 11.67
C SER A 40 7.41 -31.67 11.89
N ILE A 41 8.00 -30.67 12.54
CA ILE A 41 7.32 -29.39 12.79
C ILE A 41 7.07 -28.63 11.48
N MET A 42 8.09 -28.53 10.62
CA MET A 42 7.98 -27.83 9.33
C MET A 42 6.98 -28.48 8.37
N ASN A 43 6.82 -29.81 8.41
CA ASN A 43 5.80 -30.50 7.63
C ASN A 43 4.40 -30.12 8.11
N SER A 44 4.15 -30.08 9.42
CA SER A 44 2.87 -29.60 9.96
C SER A 44 2.62 -28.13 9.59
N ILE A 45 3.63 -27.28 9.66
CA ILE A 45 3.49 -25.88 9.20
C ILE A 45 3.08 -25.81 7.72
N LYS A 46 3.54 -26.71 6.85
CA LYS A 46 3.21 -26.69 5.42
C LYS A 46 1.83 -27.26 5.10
N SER A 47 1.48 -28.40 5.69
CA SER A 47 0.36 -29.23 5.21
C SER A 47 -0.80 -29.35 6.18
N GLU A 48 -0.74 -28.73 7.36
CA GLU A 48 -1.81 -28.82 8.35
C GLU A 48 -3.02 -27.96 7.95
N GLU A 49 -4.20 -28.59 7.85
CA GLU A 49 -5.44 -27.90 7.52
C GLU A 49 -6.06 -27.21 8.73
N ASN A 50 -5.95 -27.83 9.92
CA ASN A 50 -6.47 -27.29 11.17
C ASN A 50 -5.61 -26.11 11.65
N ILE A 51 -6.25 -24.97 11.87
CA ILE A 51 -5.58 -23.72 12.26
C ILE A 51 -4.89 -23.86 13.62
N GLU A 52 -5.56 -24.45 14.61
CA GLU A 52 -5.04 -24.59 15.97
C GLU A 52 -3.82 -25.50 16.03
N LEU A 53 -3.85 -26.63 15.30
CA LEU A 53 -2.71 -27.54 15.20
C LEU A 53 -1.52 -26.86 14.50
N GLN A 54 -1.79 -26.11 13.43
CA GLN A 54 -0.74 -25.37 12.71
C GLN A 54 -0.14 -24.27 13.58
N GLN A 55 -0.97 -23.56 14.37
CA GLN A 55 -0.53 -22.55 15.32
C GLN A 55 0.30 -23.16 16.46
N ARG A 56 -0.08 -24.33 16.97
CA ARG A 56 0.72 -25.08 17.96
C ARG A 56 2.08 -25.47 17.38
N SER A 57 2.14 -25.91 16.13
CA SER A 57 3.41 -26.21 15.44
C SER A 57 4.27 -24.96 15.27
N ALA A 58 3.67 -23.82 14.93
CA ALA A 58 4.34 -22.51 14.88
C ALA A 58 4.93 -22.09 16.23
N ALA A 59 4.17 -22.19 17.32
CA ALA A 59 4.64 -21.91 18.69
C ALA A 59 5.76 -22.87 19.11
N THR A 60 5.64 -24.15 18.77
CA THR A 60 6.69 -25.13 19.01
C THR A 60 7.98 -24.77 18.27
N LEU A 61 7.88 -24.33 17.02
CA LEU A 61 9.04 -23.91 16.24
C LEU A 61 9.71 -22.69 16.86
N ALA A 62 8.94 -21.73 17.36
CA ALA A 62 9.45 -20.55 18.03
C ALA A 62 10.24 -20.91 19.30
N SER A 63 9.68 -21.79 20.14
CA SER A 63 10.40 -22.32 21.31
C SER A 63 11.66 -23.09 20.93
N LEU A 64 11.65 -23.86 19.85
CA LEU A 64 12.85 -24.56 19.37
C LEU A 64 13.94 -23.56 18.93
N VAL A 65 13.56 -22.50 18.20
CA VAL A 65 14.47 -21.44 17.76
C VAL A 65 15.09 -20.71 18.97
N ASP A 66 14.29 -20.45 20.00
CA ASP A 66 14.73 -19.85 21.26
C ASP A 66 15.77 -20.72 21.96
N LEU A 67 15.47 -22.02 22.16
CA LEU A 67 16.39 -22.98 22.78
C LEU A 67 17.71 -23.11 22.01
N CYS A 68 17.67 -23.03 20.68
CA CYS A 68 18.88 -23.07 19.84
C CYS A 68 19.69 -21.76 19.89
N SER A 69 19.12 -20.66 20.42
CA SER A 69 19.79 -19.37 20.54
C SER A 69 20.49 -19.14 21.88
N LEU A 70 20.24 -20.01 22.87
CA LEU A 70 20.87 -19.94 24.19
C LEU A 70 22.36 -20.33 24.12
N GLU A 71 23.21 -19.58 24.84
CA GLU A 71 24.67 -19.76 24.86
C GLU A 71 25.10 -21.13 25.41
N ASP A 72 24.33 -21.70 26.35
CA ASP A 72 24.55 -23.04 26.94
C ASP A 72 23.98 -24.20 26.09
N SER A 73 23.50 -23.93 24.87
CA SER A 73 22.90 -24.98 24.06
C SER A 73 23.94 -26.02 23.65
N SER A 74 23.64 -27.31 23.87
CA SER A 74 24.44 -28.45 23.42
C SER A 74 24.45 -28.63 21.88
N VAL A 75 23.99 -27.64 21.13
CA VAL A 75 23.73 -27.69 19.69
C VAL A 75 24.94 -27.15 18.95
N ARG A 76 25.65 -28.05 18.27
CA ARG A 76 26.92 -27.75 17.58
C ARG A 76 26.79 -26.78 16.39
N VAL A 77 25.61 -26.69 15.77
CA VAL A 77 25.32 -25.82 14.63
C VAL A 77 23.90 -25.27 14.78
N ASN A 78 23.78 -23.95 14.92
CA ASN A 78 22.49 -23.28 15.03
C ASN A 78 21.71 -23.36 13.68
N PRO A 79 20.51 -23.98 13.63
CA PRO A 79 19.74 -24.13 12.40
C PRO A 79 18.83 -22.93 12.09
N ASN A 80 18.78 -21.91 12.95
CA ASN A 80 17.80 -20.82 12.91
C ASN A 80 17.80 -20.09 11.56
N ASP A 81 18.96 -19.74 11.02
CA ASP A 81 19.07 -19.05 9.72
C ASP A 81 18.39 -19.81 8.58
N LYS A 82 18.55 -21.14 8.56
CA LYS A 82 17.95 -21.99 7.54
C LYS A 82 16.44 -22.15 7.74
N ILE A 83 15.99 -22.26 8.99
CA ILE A 83 14.57 -22.30 9.34
C ILE A 83 13.89 -21.02 8.86
N VAL A 84 14.45 -19.87 9.20
CA VAL A 84 13.91 -18.55 8.88
C VAL A 84 13.87 -18.33 7.37
N LYS A 85 14.97 -18.64 6.67
CA LYS A 85 15.00 -18.53 5.20
C LYS A 85 13.89 -19.37 4.56
N ASN A 86 13.69 -20.60 5.03
CA ASN A 86 12.63 -21.46 4.51
C ASN A 86 11.23 -20.89 4.80
N LEU A 87 10.98 -20.36 6.01
CA LEU A 87 9.71 -19.73 6.35
C LEU A 87 9.44 -18.51 5.49
N CYS A 88 10.44 -17.65 5.25
CA CYS A 88 10.32 -16.53 4.32
C CYS A 88 9.97 -17.01 2.90
N THR A 89 10.65 -18.04 2.38
CA THR A 89 10.30 -18.62 1.07
C THR A 89 8.87 -19.19 1.03
N PHE A 90 8.40 -19.81 2.11
CA PHE A 90 7.04 -20.34 2.20
C PHE A 90 5.98 -19.24 2.28
N LEU A 91 6.27 -18.15 2.99
CA LEU A 91 5.41 -16.97 3.04
C LEU A 91 5.22 -16.37 1.64
N CYS A 92 6.26 -16.38 0.83
CA CYS A 92 6.24 -15.80 -0.52
C CYS A 92 5.79 -16.77 -1.62
N SER A 93 5.37 -18.00 -1.27
CA SER A 93 5.05 -19.06 -2.26
C SER A 93 3.64 -18.97 -2.87
N ASP A 94 2.78 -18.11 -2.33
CA ASP A 94 1.40 -17.94 -2.80
C ASP A 94 1.32 -16.80 -3.82
N SER A 95 1.18 -17.17 -5.10
CA SER A 95 1.11 -16.25 -6.24
C SER A 95 -0.09 -15.30 -6.20
N THR A 96 -1.12 -15.60 -5.40
CA THR A 96 -2.30 -14.71 -5.27
C THR A 96 -1.98 -13.46 -4.46
N THR A 97 -1.13 -13.59 -3.45
CA THR A 97 -0.69 -12.48 -2.59
C THR A 97 0.66 -11.93 -2.97
N THR A 98 1.57 -12.77 -3.44
CA THR A 98 2.96 -12.47 -3.77
C THR A 98 3.18 -12.80 -5.24
N PRO A 99 2.89 -11.86 -6.15
CA PRO A 99 2.93 -12.15 -7.57
C PRO A 99 4.36 -12.41 -8.03
N GLU A 100 4.51 -13.34 -8.97
CA GLU A 100 5.81 -13.64 -9.56
C GLU A 100 6.18 -12.59 -10.61
N LEU A 101 7.39 -12.03 -10.51
CA LEU A 101 7.84 -10.99 -11.44
C LEU A 101 8.06 -11.54 -12.86
N GLN A 102 8.50 -12.79 -12.99
CA GLN A 102 8.81 -13.39 -14.29
C GLN A 102 7.57 -13.53 -15.17
N SER A 103 6.43 -13.88 -14.57
CA SER A 103 5.13 -14.00 -15.25
C SER A 103 4.44 -12.66 -15.48
N ASN A 104 4.79 -11.62 -14.70
CA ASN A 104 4.14 -10.30 -14.75
C ASN A 104 5.14 -9.15 -14.95
N ARG A 105 5.74 -9.08 -16.15
CA ARG A 105 6.69 -8.00 -16.53
C ARG A 105 6.02 -6.72 -17.05
N MET A 106 4.71 -6.57 -16.81
CA MET A 106 3.96 -5.39 -17.23
C MET A 106 4.49 -4.15 -16.52
N LYS A 107 4.55 -3.04 -17.26
CA LYS A 107 5.03 -1.75 -16.76
C LYS A 107 3.91 -0.74 -16.60
N GLU A 108 2.99 -0.74 -17.55
CA GLU A 108 1.88 0.20 -17.62
C GLU A 108 0.67 -0.29 -16.82
N GLY A 109 0.00 0.66 -16.17
CA GLY A 109 -1.25 0.47 -15.47
C GLY A 109 -1.10 0.32 -13.96
N ILE A 110 -2.19 -0.09 -13.32
CA ILE A 110 -2.28 -0.27 -11.87
C ILE A 110 -2.88 -1.64 -11.57
N LEU A 111 -2.12 -2.51 -10.89
CA LEU A 111 -2.51 -3.91 -10.64
C LEU A 111 -3.79 -4.00 -9.81
N SER A 112 -3.96 -3.09 -8.85
CA SER A 112 -5.11 -3.08 -7.94
C SER A 112 -6.45 -2.88 -8.67
N LEU A 113 -6.45 -2.21 -9.82
CA LEU A 113 -7.65 -2.10 -10.66
C LEU A 113 -7.93 -3.37 -11.48
N GLN A 114 -6.88 -4.10 -11.90
CA GLN A 114 -7.04 -5.32 -12.69
C GLN A 114 -7.70 -6.42 -11.85
N LYS A 115 -7.28 -6.57 -10.58
CA LYS A 115 -7.94 -7.50 -9.64
C LYS A 115 -9.40 -7.16 -9.36
N ALA A 116 -9.80 -5.88 -9.48
CA ALA A 116 -11.18 -5.46 -9.30
C ALA A 116 -12.07 -5.69 -10.55
N LYS A 117 -11.48 -5.72 -11.75
CA LYS A 117 -12.18 -6.03 -13.02
C LYS A 117 -12.29 -7.53 -13.31
N GLU A 118 -11.41 -8.35 -12.73
CA GLU A 118 -11.42 -9.82 -12.85
C GLU A 118 -11.70 -10.55 -11.52
N PRO A 119 -12.88 -10.39 -10.90
CA PRO A 119 -13.36 -11.43 -10.01
C PRO A 119 -13.86 -12.59 -10.90
N ASP A 120 -13.11 -13.69 -10.94
CA ASP A 120 -13.58 -14.99 -11.44
C ASP A 120 -13.93 -15.10 -12.94
N LYS A 121 -12.99 -14.76 -13.84
CA LYS A 121 -13.00 -15.30 -15.22
C LYS A 121 -11.64 -15.82 -15.64
N SER A 122 -11.12 -16.82 -14.94
CA SER A 122 -10.19 -17.76 -15.56
C SER A 122 -10.98 -18.57 -16.58
N SER A 123 -10.66 -18.40 -17.85
CA SER A 123 -11.11 -19.24 -18.95
C SER A 123 -10.91 -20.72 -18.59
N PHE A 124 -12.02 -21.41 -18.33
CA PHE A 124 -12.06 -22.85 -18.06
C PHE A 124 -11.59 -23.62 -19.29
N ASN A 125 -10.34 -24.07 -19.28
CA ASN A 125 -9.84 -25.12 -20.15
C ASN A 125 -9.20 -26.22 -19.28
N GLY A 126 -9.83 -27.40 -19.24
CA GLY A 126 -9.22 -28.73 -19.06
C GLY A 126 -8.52 -29.13 -17.76
N ASP A 127 -7.69 -28.27 -17.14
CA ASP A 127 -6.73 -28.62 -16.07
C ASP A 127 -7.09 -28.05 -14.68
N SER A 128 -8.30 -27.50 -14.52
CA SER A 128 -8.69 -26.66 -13.38
C SER A 128 -8.57 -27.33 -12.00
N LEU A 129 -8.80 -28.64 -11.89
CA LEU A 129 -8.78 -29.34 -10.59
C LEU A 129 -7.37 -29.41 -9.98
N ASN A 130 -6.33 -29.63 -10.80
CA ASN A 130 -4.95 -29.71 -10.30
C ASN A 130 -4.41 -28.33 -9.92
N ASP A 131 -4.78 -27.28 -10.66
CA ASP A 131 -4.38 -25.91 -10.35
C ASP A 131 -5.06 -25.37 -9.10
N GLU A 132 -6.34 -25.70 -8.88
CA GLU A 132 -7.07 -25.37 -7.66
C GLU A 132 -6.45 -26.03 -6.41
N GLU A 133 -6.12 -27.32 -6.49
CA GLU A 133 -5.44 -28.04 -5.40
C GLU A 133 -4.05 -27.47 -5.11
N LYS A 134 -3.29 -27.11 -6.16
CA LYS A 134 -1.97 -26.48 -6.02
C LYS A 134 -2.08 -25.12 -5.33
N VAL A 135 -3.01 -24.27 -5.75
CA VAL A 135 -3.25 -22.95 -5.10
C VAL A 135 -3.70 -23.13 -3.65
N LYS A 136 -4.57 -24.10 -3.36
CA LYS A 136 -4.98 -24.42 -1.99
C LYS A 136 -3.79 -24.84 -1.12
N SER A 137 -2.90 -25.68 -1.66
CA SER A 137 -1.68 -26.10 -0.96
C SER A 137 -0.73 -24.93 -0.67
N GLN A 138 -0.55 -24.01 -1.62
CA GLN A 138 0.29 -22.82 -1.44
C GLN A 138 -0.28 -21.86 -0.40
N LYS A 139 -1.61 -21.66 -0.38
CA LYS A 139 -2.31 -20.88 0.65
C LYS A 139 -2.11 -21.46 2.05
N LEU A 140 -2.15 -22.79 2.19
CA LEU A 140 -1.90 -23.47 3.47
C LEU A 140 -0.45 -23.29 3.94
N ILE A 141 0.51 -23.46 3.03
CA ILE A 141 1.94 -23.25 3.30
C ILE A 141 2.21 -21.81 3.75
N ARG A 142 1.64 -20.83 3.03
CA ARG A 142 1.74 -19.42 3.38
C ARG A 142 1.18 -19.15 4.77
N ARG A 143 -0.04 -19.62 5.06
CA ARG A 143 -0.71 -19.43 6.36
C ARG A 143 0.15 -19.95 7.50
N GLY A 144 0.71 -21.13 7.36
CA GLY A 144 1.58 -21.71 8.39
C GLY A 144 2.87 -20.90 8.57
N ALA A 145 3.52 -20.52 7.48
CA ALA A 145 4.74 -19.72 7.54
C ALA A 145 4.50 -18.34 8.15
N GLU A 146 3.42 -17.68 7.77
CA GLU A 146 2.99 -16.40 8.34
C GLU A 146 2.73 -16.53 9.84
N THR A 147 2.00 -17.58 10.25
CA THR A 147 1.71 -17.85 11.66
C THR A 147 3.00 -18.07 12.47
N ALA A 148 3.95 -18.84 11.93
CA ALA A 148 5.26 -19.07 12.57
C ALA A 148 6.09 -17.79 12.71
N LEU A 149 6.20 -16.99 11.64
CA LEU A 149 6.94 -15.73 11.67
C LEU A 149 6.28 -14.70 12.59
N ARG A 150 4.94 -14.61 12.60
CA ARG A 150 4.22 -13.77 13.56
C ARG A 150 4.44 -14.22 15.00
N GLN A 151 4.47 -15.54 15.24
CA GLN A 151 4.78 -16.10 16.55
C GLN A 151 6.21 -15.80 17.00
N PHE A 152 7.20 -15.75 16.09
CA PHE A 152 8.54 -15.29 16.42
C PHE A 152 8.52 -13.83 16.89
N ALA A 153 7.80 -12.97 16.16
CA ALA A 153 7.70 -11.55 16.50
C ALA A 153 7.05 -11.31 17.87
N THR A 154 5.97 -12.02 18.18
CA THR A 154 5.28 -11.90 19.48
C THR A 154 6.09 -12.50 20.64
N GLN A 155 6.72 -13.66 20.44
CA GLN A 155 7.47 -14.35 21.50
C GLN A 155 8.79 -13.66 21.83
N PHE A 156 9.54 -13.19 20.83
CA PHE A 156 10.84 -12.57 21.05
C PHE A 156 10.75 -11.07 21.32
N GLY A 157 9.65 -10.41 20.93
CA GLY A 157 9.38 -9.01 21.19
C GLY A 157 10.56 -8.11 20.79
N PRO A 158 11.12 -7.29 21.71
CA PRO A 158 12.26 -6.42 21.41
C PRO A 158 13.52 -7.14 20.93
N ARG A 159 13.69 -8.42 21.30
CA ARG A 159 14.90 -9.22 20.98
C ARG A 159 14.80 -9.97 19.66
N LEU A 160 13.71 -9.80 18.90
CA LEU A 160 13.44 -10.53 17.66
C LEU A 160 14.66 -10.60 16.72
N PHE A 161 15.24 -9.45 16.39
CA PHE A 161 16.37 -9.39 15.46
C PHE A 161 17.71 -9.81 16.08
N ASN A 162 17.78 -9.97 17.40
CA ASN A 162 18.97 -10.50 18.08
C ASN A 162 18.94 -12.04 18.08
N VAL A 163 17.77 -12.63 18.35
CA VAL A 163 17.56 -14.09 18.32
C VAL A 163 17.55 -14.61 16.88
N VAL A 164 17.00 -13.81 15.96
CA VAL A 164 16.75 -14.20 14.57
C VAL A 164 17.28 -13.13 13.60
N PRO A 165 18.61 -12.89 13.55
CA PRO A 165 19.19 -11.81 12.73
C PRO A 165 18.94 -12.00 11.25
N LYS A 166 18.85 -13.25 10.77
CA LYS A 166 18.56 -13.54 9.37
C LYS A 166 17.19 -13.03 8.92
N LEU A 167 16.23 -12.91 9.84
CA LEU A 167 14.92 -12.36 9.54
C LEU A 167 15.04 -10.88 9.13
N TRP A 168 15.82 -10.11 9.87
CA TRP A 168 16.07 -8.71 9.52
C TRP A 168 16.74 -8.59 8.16
N VAL A 169 17.73 -9.44 7.85
CA VAL A 169 18.37 -9.46 6.53
C VAL A 169 17.33 -9.67 5.43
N CYS A 170 16.44 -10.65 5.57
CA CYS A 170 15.34 -10.89 4.62
C CYS A 170 14.33 -9.74 4.52
N MET A 171 14.27 -8.83 5.50
CA MET A 171 13.36 -7.67 5.53
C MET A 171 13.95 -6.40 4.91
N HIS A 172 15.27 -6.30 4.70
CA HIS A 172 15.88 -5.07 4.16
C HIS A 172 16.86 -5.28 3.01
N SER A 173 17.56 -6.42 2.93
CA SER A 173 18.75 -6.54 2.09
C SER A 173 18.48 -6.24 0.62
N SER A 174 17.37 -6.75 0.09
CA SER A 174 17.02 -6.59 -1.32
C SER A 174 16.58 -5.16 -1.64
N LEU A 175 15.92 -4.48 -0.70
CA LEU A 175 15.56 -3.07 -0.84
C LEU A 175 16.80 -2.19 -0.88
N ASN A 176 17.78 -2.43 0.00
CA ASN A 176 19.02 -1.66 0.00
C ASN A 176 19.84 -1.93 -1.26
N ILE A 177 20.01 -3.19 -1.67
CA ILE A 177 20.76 -3.53 -2.89
C ILE A 177 20.19 -2.84 -4.13
N VAL A 178 18.87 -2.71 -4.24
CA VAL A 178 18.21 -2.15 -5.43
C VAL A 178 18.03 -0.63 -5.35
N PHE A 179 17.68 -0.08 -4.18
CA PHE A 179 17.21 1.30 -4.03
C PHE A 179 18.16 2.23 -3.25
N ASP A 180 19.36 1.78 -2.88
CA ASP A 180 20.39 2.66 -2.27
C ASP A 180 20.96 3.66 -3.30
N HIS A 181 20.84 3.36 -4.60
CA HIS A 181 21.22 4.28 -5.66
C HIS A 181 20.16 5.38 -5.89
N ASP A 182 20.60 6.61 -6.20
CA ASP A 182 19.71 7.73 -6.51
C ASP A 182 19.34 7.81 -8.01
N GLU A 183 20.15 7.20 -8.88
CA GLU A 183 19.93 7.23 -10.32
C GLU A 183 18.91 6.16 -10.75
N LYS A 184 17.77 6.60 -11.27
CA LYS A 184 16.68 5.75 -11.79
C LYS A 184 17.15 4.76 -12.87
N GLU A 185 18.05 5.20 -13.74
CA GLU A 185 18.59 4.36 -14.82
C GLU A 185 19.36 3.14 -14.28
N LYS A 186 20.10 3.31 -13.18
CA LYS A 186 20.80 2.22 -12.51
C LYS A 186 19.81 1.22 -11.92
N ILE A 187 18.78 1.69 -11.20
CA ILE A 187 17.73 0.84 -10.63
C ILE A 187 17.06 0.00 -11.72
N ASP A 188 16.65 0.64 -12.81
CA ASP A 188 15.97 -0.03 -13.92
C ASP A 188 16.90 -1.00 -14.66
N SER A 189 18.19 -0.69 -14.77
CA SER A 189 19.19 -1.60 -15.37
C SER A 189 19.46 -2.83 -14.49
N THR A 190 19.52 -2.66 -13.18
CA THR A 190 19.72 -3.75 -12.20
C THR A 190 18.54 -4.71 -12.22
N LEU A 191 17.30 -4.19 -12.22
CA LEU A 191 16.10 -5.01 -12.27
C LEU A 191 15.89 -5.71 -13.63
N LYS A 192 16.33 -5.08 -14.73
CA LYS A 192 16.30 -5.71 -16.07
C LYS A 192 17.32 -6.83 -16.20
N SER A 193 18.55 -6.63 -15.70
CA SER A 193 19.63 -7.60 -15.80
C SER A 193 19.46 -8.78 -14.83
N ASN A 194 18.81 -8.56 -13.68
CA ASN A 194 18.69 -9.56 -12.64
C ASN A 194 17.24 -9.72 -12.14
N ALA A 195 16.45 -10.50 -12.87
CA ALA A 195 15.04 -10.73 -12.55
C ALA A 195 14.82 -11.39 -11.17
N SER A 196 15.79 -12.15 -10.65
CA SER A 196 15.66 -12.74 -9.30
C SER A 196 15.73 -11.67 -8.22
N LEU A 197 16.53 -10.61 -8.38
CA LEU A 197 16.56 -9.51 -7.42
C LEU A 197 15.21 -8.78 -7.35
N GLY A 198 14.53 -8.64 -8.48
CA GLY A 198 13.19 -8.07 -8.51
C GLY A 198 12.17 -8.94 -7.75
N GLN A 199 12.30 -10.27 -7.81
CA GLN A 199 11.50 -11.18 -6.98
C GLN A 199 11.88 -11.05 -5.50
N ASP A 200 13.18 -10.96 -5.18
CA ASP A 200 13.64 -10.79 -3.81
C ASP A 200 13.13 -9.48 -3.18
N VAL A 201 12.92 -8.42 -3.97
CA VAL A 201 12.26 -7.18 -3.53
C VAL A 201 10.79 -7.42 -3.20
N ILE A 202 10.05 -8.12 -4.07
CA ILE A 202 8.64 -8.48 -3.84
C ILE A 202 8.50 -9.30 -2.55
N ASP A 203 9.38 -10.29 -2.38
CA ASP A 203 9.41 -11.16 -1.20
C ASP A 203 9.71 -10.36 0.07
N THR A 204 10.67 -9.42 0.01
CA THR A 204 10.99 -8.50 1.11
C THR A 204 9.77 -7.68 1.53
N LEU A 205 9.04 -7.12 0.56
CA LEU A 205 7.83 -6.34 0.80
C LEU A 205 6.71 -7.20 1.41
N GLN A 206 6.56 -8.45 0.97
CA GLN A 206 5.58 -9.39 1.55
C GLN A 206 5.91 -9.72 3.02
N ILE A 207 7.19 -9.92 3.35
CA ILE A 207 7.64 -10.20 4.71
C ILE A 207 7.35 -8.99 5.61
N LEU A 208 7.73 -7.79 5.17
CA LEU A 208 7.43 -6.53 5.88
C LEU A 208 5.93 -6.38 6.13
N GLN A 209 5.10 -6.56 5.09
CA GLN A 209 3.65 -6.50 5.19
C GLN A 209 3.09 -7.46 6.24
N SER A 210 3.63 -8.68 6.34
CA SER A 210 3.12 -9.70 7.24
C SER A 210 3.55 -9.49 8.70
N LEU A 211 4.74 -8.91 8.91
CA LEU A 211 5.37 -8.83 10.23
C LEU A 211 5.19 -7.49 10.94
N VAL A 212 5.17 -6.37 10.22
CA VAL A 212 5.08 -5.04 10.84
C VAL A 212 3.90 -4.89 11.82
N PRO A 213 2.69 -5.44 11.55
CA PRO A 213 1.57 -5.39 12.50
C PRO A 213 1.78 -6.08 13.85
N VAL A 214 2.75 -6.99 13.95
CA VAL A 214 3.00 -7.79 15.17
C VAL A 214 4.38 -7.56 15.77
N ILE A 215 5.22 -6.74 15.14
CA ILE A 215 6.54 -6.38 15.65
C ILE A 215 6.38 -5.39 16.82
N HIS A 216 7.18 -5.62 17.86
CA HIS A 216 7.23 -4.76 19.04
C HIS A 216 7.62 -3.31 18.70
N GLU A 217 7.00 -2.34 19.37
CA GLU A 217 7.15 -0.90 19.11
C GLU A 217 8.60 -0.40 19.12
N SER A 218 9.45 -0.98 19.96
CA SER A 218 10.88 -0.65 20.03
C SER A 218 11.65 -0.90 18.72
N LEU A 219 11.10 -1.71 17.80
CA LEU A 219 11.70 -2.03 16.52
C LEU A 219 11.12 -1.20 15.36
N HIS A 220 10.06 -0.41 15.62
CA HIS A 220 9.46 0.49 14.62
C HIS A 220 10.44 1.53 14.05
N PRO A 221 11.39 2.11 14.82
CA PRO A 221 12.39 3.02 14.27
C PRO A 221 13.25 2.38 13.17
N LYS A 222 13.66 1.11 13.33
CA LYS A 222 14.40 0.38 12.30
C LYS A 222 13.59 0.17 11.02
N VAL A 223 12.30 -0.09 11.15
CA VAL A 223 11.40 -0.20 9.97
C VAL A 223 11.25 1.16 9.29
N THR A 224 11.24 2.25 10.07
CA THR A 224 11.14 3.63 9.56
C THR A 224 12.35 4.00 8.68
N GLU A 225 13.55 3.49 8.99
CA GLU A 225 14.75 3.66 8.16
C GLU A 225 14.61 3.06 6.74
N LEU A 226 13.69 2.11 6.53
CA LEU A 226 13.43 1.52 5.22
C LEU A 226 12.47 2.36 4.36
N LEU A 227 11.73 3.30 4.94
CA LEU A 227 10.71 4.08 4.23
C LEU A 227 11.25 4.82 2.99
N PRO A 228 12.44 5.46 3.01
CA PRO A 228 12.99 6.08 1.80
C PRO A 228 13.17 5.12 0.62
N HIS A 229 13.62 3.88 0.89
CA HIS A 229 13.77 2.84 -0.12
C HIS A 229 12.41 2.37 -0.64
N ILE A 230 11.41 2.27 0.23
CA ILE A 230 10.02 1.94 -0.13
C ILE A 230 9.44 3.05 -1.02
N ILE A 231 9.70 4.33 -0.74
CA ILE A 231 9.26 5.45 -1.59
C ILE A 231 9.90 5.39 -2.99
N LYS A 232 11.20 5.04 -3.07
CA LYS A 232 11.85 4.78 -4.37
C LYS A 232 11.23 3.60 -5.11
N ALA A 233 10.80 2.54 -4.40
CA ALA A 233 10.17 1.37 -5.01
C ALA A 233 8.79 1.66 -5.64
N ILE A 234 8.05 2.66 -5.14
CA ILE A 234 6.78 3.13 -5.75
C ILE A 234 7.00 3.73 -7.14
N GLN A 235 8.19 4.26 -7.39
CA GLN A 235 8.56 4.90 -8.66
C GLN A 235 9.12 3.91 -9.68
N CYS A 236 9.17 2.61 -9.33
CA CYS A 236 9.72 1.55 -10.16
C CYS A 236 8.90 1.33 -11.44
N GLN A 237 9.58 1.01 -12.56
CA GLN A 237 8.91 0.74 -13.83
C GLN A 237 8.00 -0.51 -13.82
N TYR A 238 8.18 -1.44 -12.87
CA TYR A 238 7.41 -2.68 -12.82
C TYR A 238 6.14 -2.52 -11.99
N LEU A 239 5.00 -2.75 -12.63
CA LEU A 239 3.67 -2.62 -12.03
C LEU A 239 3.50 -3.49 -10.77
N VAL A 240 4.03 -4.71 -10.78
CA VAL A 240 3.94 -5.64 -9.62
C VAL A 240 4.67 -5.09 -8.40
N ILE A 241 5.88 -4.55 -8.59
CA ILE A 241 6.67 -3.98 -7.50
C ILE A 241 5.94 -2.78 -6.92
N ARG A 242 5.41 -1.89 -7.76
CA ARG A 242 4.64 -0.72 -7.29
C ARG A 242 3.42 -1.13 -6.45
N SER A 243 2.65 -2.11 -6.92
CA SER A 243 1.47 -2.59 -6.21
C SER A 243 1.80 -3.26 -4.87
N MET A 244 2.85 -4.10 -4.84
CA MET A 244 3.30 -4.72 -3.60
C MET A 244 3.88 -3.69 -2.62
N THR A 245 4.56 -2.68 -3.13
CA THR A 245 5.10 -1.56 -2.35
C THR A 245 3.97 -0.74 -1.74
N ALA A 246 2.94 -0.40 -2.51
CA ALA A 246 1.76 0.31 -2.05
C ALA A 246 1.02 -0.43 -0.92
N ARG A 247 0.78 -1.74 -1.09
CA ARG A 247 0.16 -2.60 -0.05
C ARG A 247 1.00 -2.71 1.22
N CYS A 248 2.32 -2.88 1.04
CA CYS A 248 3.27 -2.94 2.15
C CYS A 248 3.28 -1.61 2.92
N PHE A 249 3.46 -0.48 2.23
CA PHE A 249 3.47 0.84 2.85
C PHE A 249 2.17 1.13 3.60
N ALA A 250 1.01 0.82 3.01
CA ALA A 250 -0.27 0.99 3.67
C ALA A 250 -0.37 0.20 4.99
N THR A 251 0.18 -1.02 5.00
CA THR A 251 0.25 -1.84 6.21
C THR A 251 1.19 -1.24 7.26
N ILE A 252 2.32 -0.66 6.83
CA ILE A 252 3.23 0.07 7.72
C ILE A 252 2.56 1.33 8.27
N ALA A 253 1.87 2.11 7.43
CA ALA A 253 1.18 3.34 7.82
C ALA A 253 0.03 3.10 8.82
N ASN A 254 -0.62 1.94 8.77
CA ASN A 254 -1.63 1.55 9.76
C ASN A 254 -1.03 1.30 11.16
N VAL A 255 0.26 0.99 11.25
CA VAL A 255 0.97 0.73 12.52
C VAL A 255 1.78 1.95 12.96
N ILE A 256 2.62 2.47 12.07
CA ILE A 256 3.56 3.58 12.28
C ILE A 256 3.00 4.82 11.57
N THR A 257 1.88 5.35 12.08
CA THR A 257 1.05 6.32 11.36
C THR A 257 1.74 7.67 11.11
N VAL A 258 2.26 8.31 12.15
CA VAL A 258 2.73 9.71 12.06
C VAL A 258 3.87 9.89 11.04
N PRO A 259 4.98 9.13 11.11
CA PRO A 259 6.07 9.26 10.13
C PRO A 259 5.64 8.91 8.71
N CYS A 260 4.81 7.88 8.53
CA CYS A 260 4.33 7.47 7.22
C CYS A 260 3.43 8.53 6.58
N MET A 261 2.55 9.17 7.35
CA MET A 261 1.66 10.21 6.83
C MET A 261 2.42 11.49 6.49
N GLN A 262 3.43 11.87 7.28
CA GLN A 262 4.35 12.96 6.91
C GLN A 262 5.03 12.67 5.57
N ILE A 263 5.59 11.46 5.38
CA ILE A 263 6.21 11.06 4.11
C ILE A 263 5.20 11.07 2.96
N ILE A 264 3.96 10.66 3.18
CA ILE A 264 2.92 10.75 2.14
C ILE A 264 2.73 12.20 1.70
N ILE A 265 2.59 13.12 2.66
CA ILE A 265 2.34 14.53 2.38
C ILE A 265 3.56 15.17 1.69
N ASP A 266 4.77 14.94 2.22
CA ASP A 266 5.98 15.62 1.77
C ASP A 266 6.58 15.02 0.49
N GLN A 267 6.43 13.72 0.26
CA GLN A 267 7.11 13.01 -0.84
C GLN A 267 6.16 12.32 -1.82
N VAL A 268 5.03 11.76 -1.37
CA VAL A 268 4.13 11.01 -2.27
C VAL A 268 3.14 11.93 -3.00
N LEU A 269 2.57 12.93 -2.32
CA LEU A 269 1.67 13.89 -2.96
C LEU A 269 2.34 14.68 -4.11
N PRO A 270 3.60 15.14 -3.99
CA PRO A 270 4.31 15.75 -5.13
C PRO A 270 4.46 14.81 -6.33
N LEU A 271 4.70 13.50 -6.10
CA LEU A 271 4.79 12.50 -7.18
C LEU A 271 3.45 12.30 -7.90
N LEU A 272 2.33 12.49 -7.22
CA LEU A 272 1.00 12.48 -7.83
C LEU A 272 0.82 13.67 -8.81
N GLY A 273 1.49 14.79 -8.52
CA GLY A 273 1.51 16.01 -9.34
C GLY A 273 2.41 15.95 -10.58
N ASP A 274 3.29 14.95 -10.70
CA ASP A 274 4.33 14.88 -11.75
C ASP A 274 3.72 14.69 -13.15
N SER A 275 3.68 15.76 -13.94
CA SER A 275 3.11 15.74 -15.30
C SER A 275 3.96 14.97 -16.31
N GLN A 276 5.27 14.85 -16.07
CA GLN A 276 6.21 14.24 -17.02
C GLN A 276 6.27 12.72 -16.88
N ASN A 277 5.91 12.18 -15.72
CA ASN A 277 6.13 10.77 -15.42
C ASN A 277 4.87 10.06 -14.92
N VAL A 278 4.23 9.32 -15.82
CA VAL A 278 3.01 8.55 -15.54
C VAL A 278 3.25 7.46 -14.47
N ILE A 279 4.45 6.88 -14.41
CA ILE A 279 4.78 5.80 -13.46
C ILE A 279 4.73 6.32 -12.03
N HIS A 280 5.23 7.54 -11.81
CA HIS A 280 5.19 8.22 -10.51
C HIS A 280 3.74 8.45 -10.07
N ARG A 281 2.92 9.02 -10.97
CA ARG A 281 1.50 9.27 -10.68
C ARG A 281 0.73 8.00 -10.39
N GLN A 282 0.91 6.96 -11.18
CA GLN A 282 0.27 5.66 -10.98
C GLN A 282 0.67 5.02 -9.65
N GLY A 283 1.96 5.04 -9.29
CA GLY A 283 2.46 4.50 -8.02
C GLY A 283 1.94 5.28 -6.81
N ALA A 284 1.98 6.61 -6.88
CA ALA A 284 1.46 7.48 -5.83
C ALA A 284 -0.06 7.30 -5.64
N ALA A 285 -0.83 7.26 -6.73
CA ALA A 285 -2.28 7.03 -6.68
C ALA A 285 -2.62 5.65 -6.08
N GLU A 286 -1.90 4.60 -6.49
CA GLU A 286 -2.10 3.25 -5.94
C GLU A 286 -1.75 3.17 -4.45
N LEU A 287 -0.67 3.83 -4.00
CA LEU A 287 -0.33 3.90 -2.58
C LEU A 287 -1.43 4.58 -1.77
N ILE A 288 -1.87 5.77 -2.20
CA ILE A 288 -2.89 6.54 -1.47
C ILE A 288 -4.18 5.71 -1.39
N TYR A 289 -4.55 5.03 -2.47
CA TYR A 289 -5.70 4.12 -2.49
C TYR A 289 -5.61 3.02 -1.40
N HIS A 290 -4.48 2.32 -1.28
CA HIS A 290 -4.31 1.29 -0.24
C HIS A 290 -4.26 1.86 1.18
N VAL A 291 -3.67 3.04 1.36
CA VAL A 291 -3.63 3.74 2.65
C VAL A 291 -5.03 4.08 3.12
N VAL A 292 -5.84 4.69 2.25
CA VAL A 292 -7.23 5.04 2.55
C VAL A 292 -8.09 3.80 2.81
N GLN A 293 -7.80 2.69 2.13
CA GLN A 293 -8.50 1.42 2.35
C GLN A 293 -8.15 0.73 3.68
N SER A 294 -6.95 0.94 4.21
CA SER A 294 -6.43 0.13 5.33
C SER A 294 -6.45 0.81 6.70
N MET A 295 -6.48 2.14 6.74
CA MET A 295 -6.31 2.91 7.98
C MET A 295 -7.61 3.20 8.74
N ASP A 296 -8.78 2.89 8.18
CA ASP A 296 -10.10 3.13 8.79
C ASP A 296 -10.20 4.53 9.45
N ALA A 297 -10.49 4.61 10.75
CA ALA A 297 -10.62 5.88 11.48
C ALA A 297 -9.29 6.63 11.66
N LYS A 298 -8.13 5.95 11.57
CA LYS A 298 -6.81 6.59 11.76
C LYS A 298 -6.45 7.55 10.63
N ILE A 299 -7.10 7.42 9.47
CA ILE A 299 -6.87 8.32 8.33
C ILE A 299 -7.56 9.67 8.50
N LEU A 300 -8.58 9.76 9.38
CA LEU A 300 -9.45 10.94 9.48
C LEU A 300 -8.71 12.28 9.63
N PRO A 301 -7.67 12.40 10.48
CA PRO A 301 -6.91 13.65 10.61
C PRO A 301 -6.24 14.10 9.30
N TYR A 302 -6.01 13.17 8.36
CA TYR A 302 -5.27 13.39 7.13
C TYR A 302 -6.15 13.46 5.88
N VAL A 303 -7.47 13.22 5.98
CA VAL A 303 -8.39 13.15 4.84
C VAL A 303 -8.32 14.40 3.96
N ILE A 304 -8.24 15.57 4.58
CA ILE A 304 -8.24 16.87 3.89
C ILE A 304 -7.00 17.01 2.98
N PHE A 305 -5.82 16.59 3.45
CA PHE A 305 -4.58 16.61 2.66
C PHE A 305 -4.62 15.68 1.45
N LEU A 306 -5.44 14.62 1.49
CA LEU A 306 -5.48 13.60 0.44
C LEU A 306 -6.57 13.88 -0.59
N ILE A 307 -7.73 14.42 -0.16
CA ILE A 307 -8.92 14.51 -1.01
C ILE A 307 -8.76 15.51 -2.14
N VAL A 308 -8.12 16.65 -1.93
CA VAL A 308 -7.93 17.67 -2.99
C VAL A 308 -6.93 17.20 -4.06
N PRO A 309 -5.73 16.67 -3.71
CA PRO A 309 -4.85 16.07 -4.71
C PRO A 309 -5.49 14.92 -5.49
N ILE A 310 -6.25 14.05 -4.83
CA ILE A 310 -6.96 12.94 -5.48
C ILE A 310 -8.06 13.43 -6.41
N LEU A 311 -8.84 14.44 -6.00
CA LEU A 311 -9.84 15.09 -6.86
C LEU A 311 -9.19 15.62 -8.15
N GLY A 312 -8.03 16.29 -8.03
CA GLY A 312 -7.25 16.80 -9.16
C GLY A 312 -6.70 15.72 -10.12
N ARG A 313 -6.77 14.43 -9.76
CA ARG A 313 -6.37 13.29 -10.61
C ARG A 313 -7.53 12.52 -11.21
N MET A 314 -8.78 12.85 -10.87
CA MET A 314 -9.96 12.26 -11.53
C MET A 314 -10.06 12.65 -13.01
N SER A 315 -9.38 13.73 -13.42
CA SER A 315 -9.26 14.20 -14.79
C SER A 315 -7.86 14.00 -15.39
N ASP A 316 -7.04 13.08 -14.83
CA ASP A 316 -5.71 12.76 -15.36
C ASP A 316 -5.78 12.25 -16.82
N VAL A 317 -4.70 12.39 -17.57
CA VAL A 317 -4.57 11.86 -18.94
C VAL A 317 -4.56 10.33 -18.93
N ASP A 318 -3.93 9.71 -17.92
CA ASP A 318 -3.85 8.26 -17.76
C ASP A 318 -5.16 7.68 -17.19
N GLU A 319 -5.74 6.70 -17.90
CA GLU A 319 -7.01 6.09 -17.50
C GLU A 319 -6.94 5.38 -16.14
N HIS A 320 -5.83 4.70 -15.85
CA HIS A 320 -5.68 3.95 -14.61
C HIS A 320 -5.60 4.90 -13.41
N VAL A 321 -4.84 6.00 -13.53
CA VAL A 321 -4.80 7.06 -12.51
C VAL A 321 -6.19 7.65 -12.27
N ARG A 322 -6.94 7.98 -13.34
CA ARG A 322 -8.32 8.49 -13.19
C ARG A 322 -9.21 7.53 -12.42
N LEU A 323 -9.19 6.25 -12.78
CA LEU A 323 -10.06 5.23 -12.18
C LEU A 323 -9.71 4.97 -10.71
N VAL A 324 -8.43 4.81 -10.37
CA VAL A 324 -8.02 4.67 -8.96
C VAL A 324 -8.38 5.91 -8.16
N SER A 325 -8.11 7.10 -8.70
CA SER A 325 -8.40 8.36 -8.01
C SER A 325 -9.91 8.55 -7.79
N THR A 326 -10.74 8.15 -8.76
CA THR A 326 -12.20 8.18 -8.62
C THR A 326 -12.68 7.24 -7.50
N ASN A 327 -12.16 6.01 -7.47
CA ASN A 327 -12.49 5.05 -6.41
C ASN A 327 -12.01 5.54 -5.03
N CYS A 328 -10.79 6.08 -4.96
CA CYS A 328 -10.21 6.64 -3.75
C CYS A 328 -11.00 7.86 -3.25
N PHE A 329 -11.39 8.78 -4.14
CA PHE A 329 -12.23 9.92 -3.83
C PHE A 329 -13.57 9.48 -3.24
N ALA A 330 -14.21 8.46 -3.82
CA ALA A 330 -15.48 7.92 -3.32
C ALA A 330 -15.35 7.32 -1.91
N MET A 331 -14.16 6.89 -1.49
CA MET A 331 -13.88 6.47 -0.11
C MET A 331 -13.65 7.68 0.80
N LEU A 332 -12.79 8.61 0.37
CA LEU A 332 -12.46 9.82 1.14
C LEU A 332 -13.68 10.70 1.41
N ILE A 333 -14.54 10.92 0.41
CA ILE A 333 -15.73 11.79 0.54
C ILE A 333 -16.71 11.27 1.60
N LYS A 334 -16.78 9.95 1.83
CA LYS A 334 -17.59 9.34 2.88
C LYS A 334 -17.02 9.58 4.28
N LEU A 335 -15.72 9.83 4.37
CA LEU A 335 -15.00 10.08 5.61
C LEU A 335 -14.98 11.57 5.99
N VAL A 336 -15.16 12.48 5.02
CA VAL A 336 -15.13 13.94 5.28
C VAL A 336 -16.10 14.39 6.39
N PRO A 337 -17.37 13.93 6.45
CA PRO A 337 -18.27 14.35 7.54
C PRO A 337 -17.80 13.91 8.93
N LEU A 338 -16.99 12.84 9.01
CA LEU A 338 -16.47 12.29 10.26
C LEU A 338 -15.22 13.01 10.75
N GLU A 339 -14.59 13.84 9.90
CA GLU A 339 -13.41 14.62 10.25
C GLU A 339 -13.73 15.81 11.15
N ALA A 340 -14.98 16.31 11.08
CA ALA A 340 -15.41 17.48 11.84
C ALA A 340 -15.28 17.27 13.36
N GLY A 341 -14.41 18.05 13.99
CA GLY A 341 -14.19 18.02 15.44
C GLY A 341 -13.03 17.13 15.90
N ILE A 342 -12.25 16.55 14.97
CA ILE A 342 -11.04 15.79 15.30
C ILE A 342 -9.85 16.75 15.45
N PRO A 343 -9.00 16.57 16.48
CA PRO A 343 -7.80 17.38 16.68
C PRO A 343 -6.81 17.23 15.52
N ASP A 344 -5.94 18.22 15.39
CA ASP A 344 -4.94 18.25 14.34
C ASP A 344 -3.97 17.05 14.42
N PRO A 345 -3.49 16.55 13.27
CA PRO A 345 -2.54 15.45 13.27
C PRO A 345 -1.25 15.84 14.00
N PRO A 346 -0.71 14.97 14.87
CA PRO A 346 0.54 15.26 15.55
C PRO A 346 1.71 15.33 14.56
N GLY A 347 2.60 16.31 14.74
CA GLY A 347 3.86 16.40 13.99
C GLY A 347 3.81 17.17 12.66
N LEU A 348 2.71 17.82 12.31
CA LEU A 348 2.65 18.67 11.11
C LEU A 348 3.18 20.09 11.35
N SER A 349 3.76 20.70 10.33
CA SER A 349 4.21 22.09 10.36
C SER A 349 3.01 23.07 10.32
N GLU A 350 3.22 24.29 10.82
CA GLU A 350 2.19 25.35 10.79
C GLU A 350 1.73 25.70 9.37
N GLU A 351 2.62 25.58 8.38
CA GLU A 351 2.30 25.82 6.97
C GLU A 351 1.33 24.78 6.41
N LEU A 352 1.55 23.50 6.73
CA LEU A 352 0.64 22.41 6.33
C LEU A 352 -0.72 22.53 7.01
N LEU A 353 -0.76 22.98 8.27
CA LEU A 353 -2.03 23.24 8.96
C LEU A 353 -2.83 24.38 8.30
N LYS A 354 -2.16 25.47 7.88
CA LYS A 354 -2.82 26.54 7.11
C LYS A 354 -3.36 26.03 5.77
N HIS A 355 -2.55 25.26 5.03
CA HIS A 355 -2.98 24.67 3.76
C HIS A 355 -4.23 23.79 3.93
N ARG A 356 -4.28 23.00 5.01
CA ARG A 356 -5.44 22.19 5.36
C ARG A 356 -6.69 23.02 5.61
N ASP A 357 -6.58 24.16 6.30
CA ASP A 357 -7.74 25.03 6.55
C ASP A 357 -8.30 25.62 5.25
N ASP A 358 -7.43 25.99 4.31
CA ASP A 358 -7.82 26.45 2.98
C ASP A 358 -8.54 25.33 2.19
N GLU A 359 -8.00 24.12 2.22
CA GLU A 359 -8.61 22.93 1.59
C GLU A 359 -9.94 22.54 2.25
N ARG A 360 -10.05 22.67 3.58
CA ARG A 360 -11.30 22.43 4.32
C ARG A 360 -12.37 23.45 3.91
N LYS A 361 -12.00 24.73 3.77
CA LYS A 361 -12.92 25.76 3.27
C LYS A 361 -13.42 25.39 1.87
N PHE A 362 -12.51 25.02 0.98
CA PHE A 362 -12.86 24.56 -0.37
C PHE A 362 -13.85 23.38 -0.35
N LEU A 363 -13.58 22.33 0.41
CA LEU A 363 -14.47 21.16 0.49
C LEU A 363 -15.84 21.50 1.07
N SER A 364 -15.89 22.39 2.06
CA SER A 364 -17.17 22.84 2.63
C SER A 364 -18.03 23.56 1.60
N GLN A 365 -17.41 24.32 0.69
CA GLN A 365 -18.07 25.00 -0.44
C GLN A 365 -18.47 24.02 -1.56
N LEU A 366 -17.68 22.97 -1.77
CA LEU A 366 -17.99 21.91 -2.75
C LEU A 366 -19.18 21.04 -2.30
N LEU A 367 -19.25 20.72 -1.01
CA LEU A 367 -20.28 19.85 -0.42
C LEU A 367 -21.60 20.58 -0.13
N ASP A 368 -21.54 21.88 0.17
CA ASP A 368 -22.71 22.71 0.47
C ASP A 368 -22.66 23.99 -0.38
N SER A 369 -23.44 23.99 -1.45
CA SER A 369 -23.54 25.13 -2.38
C SER A 369 -24.08 26.40 -1.72
N ASN A 370 -24.70 26.32 -0.53
CA ASN A 370 -25.14 27.49 0.22
C ASN A 370 -23.98 28.22 0.92
N LYS A 371 -22.81 27.59 1.04
CA LYS A 371 -21.60 28.17 1.67
C LYS A 371 -20.66 28.83 0.66
N LEU A 372 -21.03 28.88 -0.62
CA LEU A 372 -20.25 29.53 -1.66
C LEU A 372 -20.10 31.02 -1.38
N ASP A 373 -18.87 31.51 -1.51
CA ASP A 373 -18.62 32.95 -1.46
C ASP A 373 -19.37 33.63 -2.63
N GLN A 374 -19.97 34.80 -2.35
CA GLN A 374 -20.65 35.56 -3.40
C GLN A 374 -19.61 36.07 -4.42
N PHE A 375 -19.80 35.75 -5.70
CA PHE A 375 -18.94 36.22 -6.77
C PHE A 375 -19.45 37.55 -7.33
N GLU A 376 -18.67 38.60 -7.13
CA GLU A 376 -18.92 39.90 -7.75
C GLU A 376 -18.45 39.88 -9.20
N ILE A 377 -19.38 40.08 -10.13
CA ILE A 377 -19.09 40.10 -11.57
C ILE A 377 -18.37 41.43 -11.88
N PRO A 378 -17.09 41.41 -12.27
CA PRO A 378 -16.28 42.63 -12.43
C PRO A 378 -16.53 43.34 -13.76
N VAL A 379 -17.50 42.88 -14.56
CA VAL A 379 -17.82 43.37 -15.90
C VAL A 379 -19.28 43.81 -15.97
N THR A 380 -19.55 44.89 -16.68
CA THR A 380 -20.91 45.39 -16.87
C THR A 380 -21.67 44.47 -17.82
N ILE A 381 -22.57 43.64 -17.27
CA ILE A 381 -23.47 42.79 -18.06
C ILE A 381 -24.84 43.44 -18.10
N LYS A 382 -25.38 43.68 -19.30
CA LYS A 382 -26.74 44.24 -19.51
C LYS A 382 -27.83 43.19 -19.25
N ALA A 383 -27.84 42.60 -18.06
CA ALA A 383 -28.83 41.62 -17.63
C ALA A 383 -29.01 41.67 -16.11
N GLU A 384 -30.24 41.60 -15.64
CA GLU A 384 -30.53 41.40 -14.22
C GLU A 384 -30.51 39.89 -13.91
N LEU A 385 -29.57 39.47 -13.06
CA LEU A 385 -29.47 38.08 -12.66
C LEU A 385 -30.49 37.76 -11.57
N ARG A 386 -31.34 36.76 -11.83
CA ARG A 386 -32.21 36.15 -10.80
C ARG A 386 -31.35 35.41 -9.76
N LYS A 387 -31.90 35.17 -8.57
CA LYS A 387 -31.18 34.51 -7.46
C LYS A 387 -30.47 33.21 -7.89
N TYR A 388 -31.17 32.27 -8.54
CA TYR A 388 -30.56 31.02 -9.04
C TYR A 388 -29.53 31.23 -10.16
N GLN A 389 -29.62 32.36 -10.88
CA GLN A 389 -28.64 32.70 -11.93
C GLN A 389 -27.34 33.15 -11.29
N GLN A 390 -27.42 34.03 -10.28
CA GLN A 390 -26.27 34.43 -9.46
C GLN A 390 -25.67 33.25 -8.71
N GLU A 391 -26.48 32.37 -8.11
CA GLU A 391 -25.99 31.13 -7.47
C GLU A 391 -25.23 30.24 -8.46
N GLY A 392 -25.74 30.09 -9.70
CA GLY A 392 -25.02 29.37 -10.74
C GLY A 392 -23.74 30.07 -11.22
N VAL A 393 -23.70 31.41 -11.24
CA VAL A 393 -22.44 32.14 -11.52
C VAL A 393 -21.44 31.97 -10.38
N ASN A 394 -21.89 32.01 -9.11
CA ASN A 394 -21.03 31.72 -7.95
C ASN A 394 -20.45 30.30 -8.04
N TRP A 395 -21.26 29.31 -8.45
CA TRP A 395 -20.79 27.94 -8.69
C TRP A 395 -19.76 27.84 -9.80
N LEU A 396 -20.00 28.45 -10.97
CA LEU A 396 -19.05 28.46 -12.07
C LEU A 396 -17.75 29.21 -11.72
N ALA A 397 -17.85 30.30 -10.95
CA ALA A 397 -16.70 31.04 -10.44
C ALA A 397 -15.89 30.22 -9.44
N PHE A 398 -16.56 29.48 -8.55
CA PHE A 398 -15.93 28.53 -7.65
C PHE A 398 -15.19 27.43 -8.42
N LEU A 399 -15.84 26.78 -9.39
CA LEU A 399 -15.20 25.76 -10.23
C LEU A 399 -13.97 26.32 -10.96
N ASN A 400 -14.08 27.51 -11.55
CA ASN A 400 -12.95 28.17 -12.21
C ASN A 400 -11.80 28.51 -11.24
N LYS A 401 -12.12 29.01 -10.03
CA LYS A 401 -11.14 29.33 -8.98
C LYS A 401 -10.31 28.11 -8.59
N TYR A 402 -10.92 26.93 -8.56
CA TYR A 402 -10.27 25.67 -8.17
C TYR A 402 -9.91 24.77 -9.36
N GLN A 403 -9.92 25.31 -10.59
CA GLN A 403 -9.58 24.59 -11.83
C GLN A 403 -10.37 23.29 -12.05
N LEU A 404 -11.61 23.24 -11.55
CA LEU A 404 -12.52 22.13 -11.77
C LEU A 404 -13.34 22.35 -13.04
N HIS A 405 -13.61 21.27 -13.76
CA HIS A 405 -14.48 21.29 -14.93
C HIS A 405 -15.91 20.91 -14.53
N ASP A 406 -16.88 21.67 -15.02
CA ASP A 406 -18.29 21.39 -14.79
C ASP A 406 -18.73 20.12 -15.56
N MET A 407 -19.50 19.25 -14.91
CA MET A 407 -20.10 18.05 -15.52
C MET A 407 -21.39 18.37 -16.30
N GLY A 408 -21.38 19.44 -17.11
CA GLY A 408 -22.34 19.62 -18.19
C GLY A 408 -23.67 20.32 -17.86
N LEU A 409 -23.69 21.40 -17.07
CA LEU A 409 -24.90 22.21 -16.86
C LEU A 409 -24.73 23.66 -17.38
N GLY A 410 -24.58 23.80 -18.70
CA GLY A 410 -24.49 25.11 -19.36
C GLY A 410 -25.85 25.79 -19.59
N LYS A 411 -26.23 26.75 -18.75
CA LYS A 411 -27.20 27.81 -19.13
C LYS A 411 -26.42 28.98 -19.75
N THR A 412 -26.70 29.29 -21.02
CA THR A 412 -25.95 30.24 -21.87
C THR A 412 -25.56 31.55 -21.18
N LEU A 413 -26.48 32.17 -20.42
CA LEU A 413 -26.22 33.44 -19.72
C LEU A 413 -25.19 33.30 -18.59
N GLN A 414 -25.23 32.21 -17.82
CA GLN A 414 -24.29 31.97 -16.71
C GLN A 414 -22.87 31.74 -17.24
N SER A 415 -22.75 30.99 -18.34
CA SER A 415 -21.48 30.75 -19.04
C SER A 415 -20.88 32.05 -19.60
N ILE A 416 -21.70 32.93 -20.20
CA ILE A 416 -21.23 34.24 -20.67
C ILE A 416 -20.72 35.09 -19.50
N CYS A 417 -21.44 35.11 -18.37
CA CYS A 417 -21.03 35.88 -17.20
C CYS A 417 -19.65 35.46 -16.69
N ILE A 418 -19.42 34.15 -16.56
CA ILE A 418 -18.12 33.66 -16.05
C ILE A 418 -16.99 33.84 -17.05
N LEU A 419 -17.21 33.60 -18.35
CA LEU A 419 -16.18 33.77 -19.39
C LEU A 419 -15.76 35.24 -19.53
N ALA A 420 -16.72 36.16 -19.52
CA ALA A 420 -16.42 37.59 -19.57
C ALA A 420 -15.66 38.06 -18.32
N SER A 421 -16.03 37.53 -17.15
CA SER A 421 -15.35 37.83 -15.89
C SER A 421 -13.93 37.27 -15.84
N ASP A 422 -13.73 36.01 -16.27
CA ASP A 422 -12.42 35.36 -16.32
C ASP A 422 -11.46 36.08 -17.25
N ASN A 423 -11.91 36.46 -18.45
CA ASN A 423 -11.07 37.21 -19.39
C ASN A 423 -10.65 38.57 -18.82
N HIS A 424 -11.56 39.29 -18.17
CA HIS A 424 -11.24 40.55 -17.50
C HIS A 424 -10.22 40.36 -16.36
N LEU A 425 -10.45 39.38 -15.48
CA LEU A 425 -9.55 39.10 -14.36
C LEU A 425 -8.16 38.64 -14.83
N ARG A 426 -8.08 37.83 -15.88
CA ARG A 426 -6.80 37.43 -16.51
C ARG A 426 -6.07 38.61 -17.11
N ALA A 427 -6.76 39.50 -17.81
CA ALA A 427 -6.16 40.72 -18.37
C ALA A 427 -5.61 41.64 -17.27
N VAL A 428 -6.35 41.82 -16.17
CA VAL A 428 -5.88 42.57 -15.00
C VAL A 428 -4.66 41.91 -14.37
N LYS A 429 -4.69 40.58 -14.18
CA LYS A 429 -3.58 39.82 -13.60
C LYS A 429 -2.33 39.86 -14.49
N TYR A 430 -2.48 39.72 -15.80
CA TYR A 430 -1.39 39.83 -16.76
C TYR A 430 -0.74 41.21 -16.77
N ASN A 431 -1.54 42.27 -16.69
CA ASN A 431 -1.03 43.64 -16.57
C ASN A 431 -0.23 43.85 -15.28
N ALA A 432 -0.59 43.15 -14.19
CA ALA A 432 0.10 43.25 -12.90
C ALA A 432 1.35 42.36 -12.79
N THR A 433 1.27 41.10 -13.22
CA THR A 433 2.32 40.09 -12.96
C THR A 433 3.10 39.67 -14.20
N LYS A 434 2.61 39.99 -15.41
CA LYS A 434 3.12 39.45 -16.70
C LYS A 434 3.29 37.93 -16.71
N SER A 435 2.55 37.20 -15.87
CA SER A 435 2.68 35.74 -15.77
C SER A 435 2.18 35.05 -17.05
N PRO A 436 2.90 34.03 -17.55
CA PRO A 436 2.51 33.27 -18.75
C PRO A 436 1.09 32.70 -18.69
N ASP A 437 0.65 32.29 -17.50
CA ASP A 437 -0.69 31.73 -17.25
C ASP A 437 -1.84 32.75 -17.36
N SER A 438 -1.50 34.03 -17.54
CA SER A 438 -2.47 35.13 -17.67
C SER A 438 -2.49 35.73 -19.08
N VAL A 439 -1.68 35.19 -20.00
CA VAL A 439 -1.65 35.64 -21.41
C VAL A 439 -3.04 35.46 -22.03
N HIS A 440 -3.46 36.46 -22.80
CA HIS A 440 -4.74 36.48 -23.49
C HIS A 440 -4.88 35.24 -24.38
N CYS A 441 -5.86 34.38 -24.08
CA CYS A 441 -6.17 33.25 -24.95
C CYS A 441 -6.75 33.77 -26.28
N PRO A 442 -6.46 33.16 -27.45
CA PRO A 442 -7.07 33.58 -28.70
C PRO A 442 -8.60 33.52 -28.57
N SER A 443 -9.29 34.56 -29.05
CA SER A 443 -10.75 34.51 -29.16
C SER A 443 -11.16 33.41 -30.15
N LEU A 444 -12.16 32.60 -29.77
CA LEU A 444 -12.83 31.64 -30.66
C LEU A 444 -13.31 32.30 -31.95
#